data_AF-A0A7Y1VFI6-F1
#
_entry.id   AF-A0A7Y1VFI6-F1
#
_cell.length_a   1.000
_cell.length_b   1.000
_cell.length_c   1.000
_cell.angle_alpha   90.00
_cell.angle_beta   90.00
_cell.angle_gamma   90.00
#
_symmetry.space_group_name_H-M   'P 1'
#
loop_
_entity.id
_entity.type
_entity.pdbx_description
1 polymer ?
#
loop_
_entity_poly.entity_id
_entity_poly.type
_entity_poly.pdbx_seq_one_letter_code
_entity_poly.pdbx_strand_id
1 'polypeptide(L)'
;MLSDREKQVLDFEGSWWLYPGPKDRAIREQLTMSATRYYQILRRLIDSPAALAHAPLTVKRLRRLREERKTADMVETLEQWDPGHR
;
A
#
# COMPACT_ATOMS: atom_id res chain seq x y z
N MET A 1 -14.68 -10.53 -3.83
CA MET A 1 -13.99 -11.19 -2.69
C MET A 1 -12.52 -10.85 -2.76
N LEU A 2 -11.88 -10.54 -1.63
CA LEU A 2 -10.44 -10.30 -1.55
C LEU A 2 -9.70 -11.63 -1.37
N SER A 3 -8.63 -11.84 -2.11
CA SER A 3 -7.69 -12.95 -1.90
C SER A 3 -6.94 -12.76 -0.58
N ASP A 4 -6.44 -13.82 0.03
CA ASP A 4 -5.69 -13.73 1.30
C ASP A 4 -4.46 -12.82 1.18
N ARG A 5 -3.80 -12.84 0.02
CA ARG A 5 -2.71 -11.92 -0.31
C ARG A 5 -3.14 -10.45 -0.26
N GLU A 6 -4.32 -10.14 -0.77
CA GLU A 6 -4.86 -8.78 -0.81
C GLU A 6 -5.25 -8.29 0.59
N LYS A 7 -5.82 -9.18 1.41
CA LYS A 7 -6.11 -8.88 2.82
C LYS A 7 -4.82 -8.62 3.60
N GLN A 8 -3.80 -9.45 3.42
CA GLN A 8 -2.47 -9.24 4.03
C GLN A 8 -1.83 -7.92 3.62
N VAL A 9 -1.98 -7.51 2.36
CA VAL A 9 -1.49 -6.19 1.89
C VAL A 9 -2.19 -5.04 2.62
N LEU A 10 -3.51 -5.13 2.81
CA LEU A 10 -4.28 -4.10 3.51
C LEU A 10 -3.99 -4.05 5.01
N ASP A 11 -3.84 -5.21 5.64
CA ASP A 11 -3.47 -5.35 7.05
C ASP A 11 -2.06 -4.81 7.30
N PHE A 12 -1.13 -5.13 6.41
CA PHE A 12 0.23 -4.60 6.44
C PHE A 12 0.24 -3.06 6.27
N GLU A 13 -0.54 -2.49 5.34
CA GLU A 13 -0.67 -1.01 5.26
C GLU A 13 -1.35 -0.38 6.49
N GLY A 14 -2.09 -1.16 7.26
CA GLY A 14 -2.64 -0.76 8.55
C GLY A 14 -1.68 -0.94 9.72
N SER A 15 -0.47 -1.46 9.50
CA SER A 15 0.49 -1.71 10.58
C SER A 15 1.92 -1.29 10.21
N TRP A 16 2.17 -0.85 8.96
CA TRP A 16 3.52 -0.61 8.47
C TRP A 16 4.26 0.49 9.23
N TRP A 17 3.54 1.48 9.79
CA TRP A 17 4.12 2.53 10.65
C TRP A 17 4.74 2.00 11.95
N LEU A 18 4.47 0.74 12.32
CA LEU A 18 5.07 0.08 13.48
C LEU A 18 6.44 -0.54 13.15
N TYR A 19 6.78 -0.68 11.87
CA TYR A 19 8.03 -1.32 11.47
C TYR A 19 9.12 -0.27 11.25
N PRO A 20 10.26 -0.38 11.96
CA PRO A 20 11.39 0.49 11.71
C PRO A 20 12.11 0.09 10.41
N GLY A 21 12.39 1.09 9.57
CA GLY A 21 13.23 0.93 8.39
C GLY A 21 12.46 0.90 7.06
N PRO A 22 13.15 0.55 5.96
CA PRO A 22 12.61 0.72 4.62
C PRO A 22 11.44 -0.21 4.34
N LYS A 23 10.34 0.36 3.85
CA LYS A 23 9.12 -0.38 3.52
C LYS A 23 9.33 -1.57 2.59
N ASP A 24 10.22 -1.48 1.59
CA ASP A 24 10.53 -2.61 0.67
C ASP A 24 11.06 -3.84 1.42
N ARG A 25 11.89 -3.63 2.46
CA ARG A 25 12.41 -4.74 3.26
C ARG A 25 11.30 -5.42 4.04
N ALA A 26 10.45 -4.65 4.72
CA ALA A 26 9.31 -5.18 5.47
C ALA A 26 8.31 -5.88 4.54
N ILE A 27 8.08 -5.37 3.32
CA ILE A 27 7.25 -6.05 2.30
C ILE A 27 7.86 -7.40 1.92
N ARG A 28 9.17 -7.48 1.71
CA ARG A 28 9.83 -8.75 1.36
C ARG A 28 9.81 -9.75 2.50
N GLU A 29 10.05 -9.30 3.74
CA GLU A 29 10.06 -10.17 4.93
C GLU A 29 8.64 -10.64 5.31
N GLN A 30 7.64 -9.75 5.34
CA GLN A 30 6.28 -10.07 5.79
C GLN A 30 5.40 -10.68 4.69
N LEU A 31 5.48 -10.13 3.48
CA LEU A 31 4.59 -10.51 2.38
C LEU A 31 5.26 -11.43 1.36
N THR A 32 6.54 -11.76 1.56
CA THR A 32 7.34 -12.64 0.68
C THR A 32 7.16 -12.27 -0.80
N MET A 33 7.19 -10.97 -1.11
CA MET A 33 7.13 -10.45 -2.48
C MET A 33 7.97 -9.21 -2.66
N SER A 34 8.29 -8.90 -3.90
CA SER A 34 8.95 -7.67 -4.31
C SER A 34 8.02 -6.45 -4.14
N ALA A 35 8.57 -5.29 -3.79
CA ALA A 35 7.81 -4.03 -3.69
C ALA A 35 7.03 -3.69 -4.97
N THR A 36 7.58 -3.97 -6.14
CA THR A 36 6.87 -3.75 -7.42
C THR A 36 5.54 -4.50 -7.48
N ARG A 37 5.50 -5.77 -7.04
CA ARG A 37 4.27 -6.58 -7.05
C ARG A 37 3.31 -6.10 -5.97
N TYR A 38 3.82 -5.67 -4.83
CA TYR A 38 3.04 -5.05 -3.77
C TYR A 38 2.30 -3.80 -4.27
N TYR A 39 3.00 -2.86 -4.90
CA TYR A 39 2.37 -1.64 -5.42
C TYR A 39 1.35 -1.91 -6.53
N GLN A 40 1.58 -2.93 -7.37
CA GLN A 40 0.59 -3.36 -8.36
C GLN A 40 -0.71 -3.87 -7.72
N ILE A 41 -0.59 -4.68 -6.67
CA ILE A 41 -1.75 -5.16 -5.90
C ILE A 41 -2.44 -3.98 -5.22
N LEU A 42 -1.68 -3.11 -4.56
CA LEU A 42 -2.20 -1.93 -3.88
C LEU A 42 -2.99 -1.02 -4.84
N ARG A 43 -2.46 -0.77 -6.05
CA ARG A 43 -3.16 0.02 -7.08
C ARG A 43 -4.50 -0.60 -7.46
N ARG A 44 -4.56 -1.91 -7.63
CA ARG A 44 -5.82 -2.63 -7.90
C ARG A 44 -6.79 -2.57 -6.72
N LEU A 45 -6.28 -2.66 -5.49
CA LEU A 45 -7.09 -2.61 -4.28
C LEU A 45 -7.70 -1.23 -4.04
N ILE A 46 -6.96 -0.17 -4.29
CA ILE A 46 -7.44 1.22 -4.18
C ILE A 46 -8.67 1.47 -5.07
N ASP A 47 -8.77 0.79 -6.21
CA ASP A 47 -9.90 0.85 -7.14
C ASP A 47 -11.00 -0.18 -6.84
N SER A 48 -10.76 -1.12 -5.91
CA SER A 48 -11.68 -2.24 -5.63
C SER A 48 -12.64 -1.93 -4.48
N PRO A 49 -13.96 -2.15 -4.64
CA PRO A 49 -14.94 -1.94 -3.57
C PRO A 49 -14.73 -2.91 -2.40
N ALA A 50 -14.12 -4.07 -2.64
CA ALA A 50 -13.85 -5.05 -1.59
C ALA A 50 -12.79 -4.54 -0.59
N ALA A 51 -11.79 -3.78 -1.06
CA ALA A 51 -10.79 -3.17 -0.19
C ALA A 51 -11.40 -2.07 0.69
N LEU A 52 -12.33 -1.28 0.14
CA LEU A 52 -13.10 -0.30 0.91
C LEU A 52 -13.94 -0.94 2.01
N ALA A 53 -14.51 -2.12 1.77
CA ALA A 53 -15.27 -2.85 2.78
C ALA A 53 -14.38 -3.39 3.91
N HIS A 54 -13.12 -3.73 3.62
CA HIS A 54 -12.21 -4.29 4.62
C HIS A 54 -11.47 -3.22 5.42
N ALA A 55 -10.92 -2.20 4.75
CA ALA A 55 -10.11 -1.13 5.36
C ALA A 55 -10.49 0.25 4.81
N PRO A 56 -11.69 0.77 5.10
CA PRO A 56 -12.23 1.98 4.47
C PRO A 56 -11.36 3.22 4.70
N LEU A 57 -10.76 3.38 5.88
CA LEU A 57 -9.94 4.55 6.21
C LEU A 57 -8.61 4.55 5.46
N THR A 58 -7.91 3.41 5.44
CA THR A 58 -6.66 3.22 4.71
C THR A 58 -6.86 3.46 3.21
N VAL A 59 -7.89 2.85 2.63
CA VAL A 59 -8.19 3.00 1.20
C VAL A 59 -8.59 4.44 0.85
N LYS A 60 -9.40 5.12 1.67
CA LYS A 60 -9.75 6.54 1.43
C LYS A 60 -8.53 7.45 1.49
N ARG A 61 -7.61 7.23 2.44
CA ARG A 61 -6.36 8.00 2.55
C ARG A 61 -5.47 7.77 1.32
N LEU A 62 -5.29 6.52 0.90
CA LEU A 62 -4.53 6.17 -0.30
C LEU A 62 -5.15 6.73 -1.59
N ARG A 63 -6.49 6.70 -1.71
CA ARG A 63 -7.20 7.31 -2.84
C ARG A 63 -6.95 8.81 -2.92
N ARG A 64 -7.03 9.52 -1.79
CA ARG A 64 -6.75 10.96 -1.73
C ARG A 64 -5.32 11.29 -2.15
N LEU A 65 -4.34 10.56 -1.62
CA LEU A 65 -2.93 10.73 -1.99
C LEU A 65 -2.67 10.46 -3.47
N ARG A 66 -3.37 9.47 -4.06
CA ARG A 66 -3.31 9.19 -5.50
C ARG A 66 -3.89 10.33 -6.33
N GLU A 67 -5.02 10.90 -5.91
CA GLU A 67 -5.64 12.04 -6.60
C GLU A 67 -4.74 13.27 -6.53
N GLU A 68 -4.07 13.50 -5.40
CA GLU A 68 -3.06 14.56 -5.21
C GLU A 68 -1.80 14.35 -6.07
N ARG A 69 -1.53 13.12 -6.54
CA ARG A 69 -0.31 12.73 -7.29
C ARG A 69 -0.54 12.32 -8.73
N LYS A 70 -1.76 12.47 -9.26
CA LYS A 70 -2.18 11.99 -10.60
C LYS A 70 -1.39 12.55 -11.80
N THR A 71 -0.43 13.45 -11.57
CA THR A 71 0.39 14.12 -12.59
C THR A 71 1.84 13.62 -12.70
N ALA A 72 2.34 12.79 -11.79
CA ALA A 72 3.71 12.27 -11.85
C ALA A 72 3.75 10.79 -11.52
N ASP A 73 4.56 10.04 -12.25
CA ASP A 73 4.68 8.58 -12.20
C ASP A 73 4.58 7.99 -10.78
N MET A 74 3.49 7.27 -10.53
CA MET A 74 3.08 6.84 -9.18
C MET A 74 4.06 5.85 -8.54
N VAL A 75 4.78 5.07 -9.33
CA VAL A 75 5.71 4.04 -8.84
C VAL A 75 6.95 4.71 -8.25
N GLU A 76 7.54 5.65 -8.98
CA GLU A 76 8.73 6.40 -8.56
C GLU A 76 8.43 7.30 -7.35
N THR A 77 7.26 7.95 -7.34
CA THR A 77 6.89 8.85 -6.26
C THR A 77 6.51 8.12 -4.96
N LEU A 78 6.05 6.86 -5.03
CA LEU A 78 5.73 6.05 -3.84
C LEU A 78 6.96 5.40 -3.21
N GLU A 79 8.03 5.13 -3.97
CA GLU A 79 9.35 4.82 -3.38
C GLU A 79 9.87 5.98 -2.53
N GLN A 80 9.55 7.22 -2.90
CA GLN A 80 10.01 8.42 -2.19
C GLN A 80 9.05 8.91 -1.10
N TRP A 81 7.83 8.36 -1.00
CA TRP A 81 6.84 8.74 0.02
C TRP A 81 6.74 7.67 1.10
N ASP A 82 7.66 7.77 2.06
CA ASP A 82 7.66 6.99 3.28
C ASP A 82 7.47 7.93 4.48
N PRO A 83 6.22 8.18 4.94
CA PRO A 83 5.99 9.02 6.12
C PRO A 83 6.46 8.38 7.45
N GLY A 84 7.00 7.15 7.44
CA GLY A 84 7.60 6.47 8.59
C GLY A 84 9.09 6.78 8.78
N HIS A 85 9.68 7.60 7.91
CA HIS A 85 11.08 8.02 8.00
C HIS A 85 11.28 9.20 8.98
N ARG A 86 10.69 9.13 10.18
CA ARG A 86 10.95 10.09 11.26
C ARG A 86 11.52 9.40 12.48
#